data_AF-A0A447FQC3-F1
#
_entry.id   AF-A0A447FQC3-F1
#
_cell.length_a   1.000
_cell.length_b   1.000
_cell.length_c   1.000
_cell.angle_alpha   90.00
_cell.angle_beta   90.00
_cell.angle_gamma   90.00
#
_symmetry.space_group_name_H-M   'P 1'
#
loop_
_entity.id
_entity.type
_entity.pdbx_description
1 polymer ?
#
loop_
_entity_poly.entity_id
_entity_poly.type
_entity_poly.pdbx_seq_one_letter_code
_entity_poly.pdbx_strand_id
1 'polypeptide(L)'
;FSDVEHAEIGFETWMGGFDFVKDDENLTSTSFNNFDKRVRLLAKLRDKAEHLTGDTKDAYINITAETHLMEKRAKLLHNYGFKHAMIDVVVAGNSGVQTLRNTLGDYKMAIHAHRAMHAVFDKNPKHGMTMYMLAKLMRMIGVDQIHSGTAVGKLVGSKHEVQDIAYALRSHHVMRKNKIEEEKHHLLPQEWHHIKPAFPVTSGGVHPGLIPDLLKIFGDECVMLVSGGIHGHPRGTRAGAMAARQAIDAVHEGETLEQHAKYNRELREALDKWSHLRPV
;
A
#
# COMPACT_ATOMS: atom_id res chain seq x y z
N PHE A 1 0.68 -15.05 -14.56
CA PHE A 1 0.10 -15.94 -13.54
C PHE A 1 -1.40 -16.00 -13.73
N SER A 2 -1.99 -17.17 -13.52
CA SER A 2 -3.44 -17.39 -13.61
C SER A 2 -4.19 -16.82 -12.41
N ASP A 3 -5.52 -16.72 -12.50
CA ASP A 3 -6.38 -16.39 -11.36
C ASP A 3 -6.27 -17.39 -10.19
N VAL A 4 -6.00 -18.68 -10.49
CA VAL A 4 -5.78 -19.74 -9.49
C VAL A 4 -4.47 -19.52 -8.75
N GLU A 5 -3.37 -19.41 -9.50
CA GLU A 5 -2.04 -19.16 -8.93
C GLU A 5 -2.02 -17.86 -8.10
N HIS A 6 -2.72 -16.81 -8.57
CA HIS A 6 -2.83 -15.56 -7.85
C HIS A 6 -3.49 -15.74 -6.48
N ALA A 7 -4.62 -16.45 -6.44
CA ALA A 7 -5.36 -16.67 -5.21
C ALA A 7 -4.57 -17.57 -4.23
N GLU A 8 -3.86 -18.58 -4.73
CA GLU A 8 -2.99 -19.44 -3.93
C GLU A 8 -1.83 -18.66 -3.30
N ILE A 9 -1.16 -17.78 -4.07
CA ILE A 9 -0.14 -16.88 -3.51
C ILE A 9 -0.74 -15.91 -2.49
N GLY A 10 -1.96 -15.44 -2.71
CA GLY A 10 -2.69 -14.62 -1.74
C GLY A 10 -2.92 -15.36 -0.42
N PHE A 11 -3.36 -16.62 -0.49
CA PHE A 11 -3.50 -17.49 0.68
C PHE A 11 -2.17 -17.64 1.44
N GLU A 12 -1.08 -17.95 0.74
CA GLU A 12 0.24 -18.09 1.37
C GLU A 12 0.73 -16.79 2.03
N THR A 13 0.37 -15.64 1.46
CA THR A 13 0.69 -14.33 2.02
C THR A 13 -0.07 -14.09 3.33
N TRP A 14 -1.38 -14.32 3.36
CA TRP A 14 -2.19 -14.20 4.59
C TRP A 14 -1.74 -15.19 5.68
N MET A 15 -1.44 -16.43 5.30
CA MET A 15 -0.93 -17.46 6.23
C MET A 15 0.45 -17.10 6.80
N GLY A 16 1.20 -16.21 6.15
CA GLY A 16 2.47 -15.68 6.64
C GLY A 16 2.31 -14.47 7.56
N GLY A 17 1.09 -14.05 7.88
CA GLY A 17 0.78 -12.99 8.85
C GLY A 17 0.47 -11.62 8.24
N PHE A 18 0.30 -11.52 6.91
CA PHE A 18 -0.17 -10.28 6.30
C PHE A 18 -1.68 -10.11 6.47
N ASP A 19 -2.13 -8.88 6.63
CA ASP A 19 -3.56 -8.54 6.70
C ASP A 19 -4.17 -8.41 5.30
N PHE A 20 -3.37 -7.91 4.35
CA PHE A 20 -3.82 -7.59 2.99
C PHE A 20 -2.98 -8.25 1.91
N VAL A 21 -3.64 -8.65 0.82
CA VAL A 21 -3.01 -8.91 -0.48
C VAL A 21 -3.43 -7.82 -1.47
N LYS A 22 -2.68 -7.61 -2.54
CA LYS A 22 -2.93 -6.51 -3.48
C LYS A 22 -2.75 -6.96 -4.92
N ASP A 23 -3.69 -6.57 -5.79
CA ASP A 23 -3.53 -6.65 -7.24
C ASP A 23 -2.45 -5.66 -7.71
N ASP A 24 -1.67 -6.04 -8.72
CA ASP A 24 -0.78 -5.09 -9.39
C ASP A 24 -1.60 -4.00 -10.13
N GLU A 25 -1.04 -2.81 -10.36
CA GLU A 25 -1.80 -1.71 -10.99
C GLU A 25 -2.28 -2.02 -12.40
N ASN A 26 -1.57 -2.90 -13.11
CA ASN A 26 -1.94 -3.30 -14.45
C ASN A 26 -2.81 -4.57 -14.47
N LEU A 27 -3.03 -5.22 -13.32
CA LEU A 27 -3.86 -6.42 -13.22
C LEU A 27 -5.33 -6.03 -13.09
N THR A 28 -6.02 -6.00 -14.23
CA THR A 28 -7.47 -5.72 -14.27
C THR A 28 -8.26 -7.02 -14.52
N SER A 29 -8.73 -7.23 -15.76
CA SER A 29 -9.37 -8.46 -16.22
C SER A 29 -8.78 -8.87 -17.55
N THR A 30 -7.83 -9.80 -17.54
CA THR A 30 -7.12 -10.27 -18.73
C THR A 30 -7.58 -11.68 -19.11
N SER A 31 -7.17 -12.15 -20.29
CA SER A 31 -7.47 -13.52 -20.74
C SER A 31 -6.84 -14.60 -19.85
N PHE A 32 -5.70 -14.30 -19.25
CA PHE A 32 -4.97 -15.21 -18.36
C PHE A 32 -5.37 -15.06 -16.89
N ASN A 33 -5.99 -13.95 -16.50
CA ASN A 33 -6.44 -13.71 -15.13
C ASN A 33 -7.75 -12.89 -15.15
N ASN A 34 -8.87 -13.61 -15.07
CA ASN A 34 -10.20 -13.02 -15.12
C ASN A 34 -10.59 -12.41 -13.77
N PHE A 35 -11.13 -11.19 -13.78
CA PHE A 35 -11.49 -10.46 -12.56
C PHE A 35 -12.50 -11.21 -11.69
N ASP A 36 -13.64 -11.59 -12.24
CA ASP A 36 -14.71 -12.27 -11.49
C ASP A 36 -14.24 -13.61 -10.89
N LYS A 37 -13.45 -14.36 -11.65
CA LYS A 37 -12.87 -15.63 -11.19
C LYS A 37 -11.87 -15.41 -10.06
N ARG A 38 -10.97 -14.42 -10.20
CA ARG A 38 -9.99 -14.03 -9.17
C ARG A 38 -10.70 -13.61 -7.88
N VAL A 39 -11.72 -12.76 -7.95
CA VAL A 39 -12.50 -12.32 -6.78
C VAL A 39 -13.10 -13.50 -6.02
N ARG A 40 -13.73 -14.44 -6.73
CA ARG A 40 -14.34 -15.64 -6.12
C ARG A 40 -13.31 -16.53 -5.43
N LEU A 41 -12.16 -16.73 -6.07
CA LEU A 41 -11.08 -17.56 -5.54
C LEU A 41 -10.43 -16.91 -4.31
N LEU A 42 -10.15 -15.61 -4.38
CA LEU A 42 -9.62 -14.85 -3.25
C LEU A 42 -10.58 -14.84 -2.07
N ALA A 43 -11.88 -14.68 -2.28
CA ALA A 43 -12.86 -14.70 -1.19
C ALA A 43 -12.85 -16.05 -0.48
N LYS A 44 -12.91 -17.15 -1.24
CA LYS A 44 -12.86 -18.51 -0.68
C LYS A 44 -11.60 -18.75 0.15
N LEU A 45 -10.44 -18.30 -0.34
CA LEU A 45 -9.17 -18.51 0.36
C LEU A 45 -8.95 -17.53 1.51
N ARG A 46 -9.50 -16.31 1.44
CA ARG A 46 -9.54 -15.36 2.55
C ARG A 46 -10.30 -15.98 3.71
N ASP A 47 -11.53 -16.43 3.48
CA ASP A 47 -12.38 -17.00 4.53
C ASP A 47 -11.72 -18.24 5.17
N LYS A 48 -11.02 -19.05 4.36
CA LYS A 48 -10.21 -20.17 4.85
C LYS A 48 -9.03 -19.68 5.71
N ALA A 49 -8.31 -18.65 5.29
CA ALA A 49 -7.19 -18.08 6.04
C ALA A 49 -7.66 -17.46 7.37
N GLU A 50 -8.77 -16.72 7.37
CA GLU A 50 -9.39 -16.18 8.59
C GLU A 50 -9.78 -17.31 9.56
N HIS A 51 -10.39 -18.39 9.05
CA HIS A 51 -10.74 -19.54 9.88
C HIS A 51 -9.51 -20.23 10.50
N LEU A 52 -8.42 -20.34 9.75
CA LEU A 52 -7.19 -21.02 10.22
C LEU A 52 -6.34 -20.16 11.15
N THR A 53 -6.34 -18.84 10.96
CA THR A 53 -5.47 -17.91 11.71
C THR A 53 -6.19 -17.22 12.86
N GLY A 54 -7.51 -17.04 12.77
CA GLY A 54 -8.29 -16.22 13.70
C GLY A 54 -8.19 -14.71 13.44
N ASP A 55 -7.31 -14.28 12.52
CA ASP A 55 -7.13 -12.88 12.16
C ASP A 55 -8.09 -12.46 11.05
N THR A 56 -8.41 -11.17 10.98
CA THR A 56 -9.13 -10.59 9.83
C THR A 56 -8.18 -10.44 8.63
N LYS A 57 -8.63 -10.84 7.44
CA LYS A 57 -7.87 -10.76 6.18
C LYS A 57 -8.69 -10.00 5.13
N ASP A 58 -8.03 -9.31 4.21
CA ASP A 58 -8.71 -8.61 3.12
C ASP A 58 -7.79 -8.44 1.89
N ALA A 59 -8.28 -7.79 0.84
CA ALA A 59 -7.52 -7.58 -0.38
C ALA A 59 -7.78 -6.22 -1.04
N TYR A 60 -6.74 -5.62 -1.60
CA TYR A 60 -6.79 -4.45 -2.48
C TYR A 60 -6.94 -4.93 -3.92
N ILE A 61 -8.16 -5.31 -4.30
CA ILE A 61 -8.47 -5.84 -5.64
C ILE A 61 -8.71 -4.65 -6.60
N ASN A 62 -7.99 -4.63 -7.73
CA ASN A 62 -7.95 -3.49 -8.64
C ASN A 62 -9.21 -3.45 -9.51
N ILE A 63 -10.08 -2.47 -9.26
CA ILE A 63 -11.32 -2.29 -10.01
C ILE A 63 -11.14 -1.43 -11.26
N THR A 64 -9.98 -0.79 -11.47
CA THR A 64 -9.72 0.19 -12.54
C THR A 64 -10.22 -0.24 -13.92
N ALA A 65 -11.12 0.57 -14.48
CA ALA A 65 -11.74 0.42 -15.79
C ALA A 65 -12.50 1.72 -16.14
N GLU A 66 -13.32 1.69 -17.19
CA GLU A 66 -14.38 2.68 -17.42
C GLU A 66 -15.32 2.74 -16.19
N THR A 67 -15.84 3.94 -15.87
CA THR A 67 -16.56 4.25 -14.64
C THR A 67 -17.70 3.29 -14.32
N HIS A 68 -18.58 2.98 -15.27
CA HIS A 68 -19.70 2.08 -14.99
C HIS A 68 -19.26 0.63 -14.80
N LEU A 69 -18.15 0.22 -15.43
CA LEU A 69 -17.56 -1.08 -15.15
C LEU A 69 -16.93 -1.12 -13.76
N MET A 70 -16.29 -0.04 -13.31
CA MET A 70 -15.75 0.07 -11.95
C MET A 70 -16.87 -0.07 -10.90
N GLU A 71 -18.04 0.55 -11.10
CA GLU A 71 -19.19 0.41 -10.19
C GLU A 71 -19.69 -1.06 -10.11
N LYS A 72 -19.75 -1.76 -11.25
CA LYS A 72 -20.11 -3.18 -11.29
C LYS A 72 -19.10 -4.04 -10.54
N ARG A 73 -17.80 -3.75 -10.70
CA ARG A 73 -16.72 -4.44 -9.99
C ARG A 73 -16.77 -4.17 -8.50
N ALA A 74 -17.00 -2.93 -8.07
CA ALA A 74 -17.18 -2.56 -6.67
C ALA A 74 -18.34 -3.34 -6.03
N LYS A 75 -19.48 -3.42 -6.72
CA LYS A 75 -20.61 -4.25 -6.27
C LYS A 75 -20.24 -5.73 -6.14
N LEU A 76 -19.46 -6.28 -7.08
CA LEU A 76 -18.99 -7.66 -6.99
C LEU A 76 -18.13 -7.86 -5.73
N LEU A 77 -17.17 -6.98 -5.47
CA LEU A 77 -16.33 -7.05 -4.27
C LEU A 77 -17.16 -7.02 -2.99
N HIS A 78 -18.12 -6.09 -2.89
CA HIS A 78 -19.05 -5.99 -1.77
C HIS A 78 -19.83 -7.30 -1.56
N ASN A 79 -20.37 -7.89 -2.63
CA ASN A 79 -21.13 -9.14 -2.56
C ASN A 79 -20.27 -10.33 -2.08
N TYR A 80 -18.95 -10.27 -2.25
CA TYR A 80 -17.99 -11.27 -1.73
C TYR A 80 -17.37 -10.86 -0.38
N GLY A 81 -17.88 -9.81 0.26
CA GLY A 81 -17.48 -9.41 1.61
C GLY A 81 -16.12 -8.75 1.72
N PHE A 82 -15.49 -8.34 0.60
CA PHE A 82 -14.28 -7.52 0.66
C PHE A 82 -14.62 -6.13 1.21
N LYS A 83 -13.73 -5.56 2.03
CA LYS A 83 -13.95 -4.24 2.65
C LYS A 83 -13.12 -3.15 1.97
N HIS A 84 -12.29 -3.51 0.98
CA HIS A 84 -11.46 -2.58 0.23
C HIS A 84 -11.62 -2.76 -1.28
N ALA A 85 -11.38 -1.68 -2.01
CA ALA A 85 -11.21 -1.68 -3.46
C ALA A 85 -9.97 -0.84 -3.83
N MET A 86 -9.20 -1.30 -4.80
CA MET A 86 -8.07 -0.55 -5.33
C MET A 86 -8.45 0.20 -6.61
N ILE A 87 -8.00 1.44 -6.72
CA ILE A 87 -8.22 2.30 -7.90
C ILE A 87 -6.89 2.95 -8.30
N ASP A 88 -6.55 2.93 -9.58
CA ASP A 88 -5.47 3.72 -10.15
C ASP A 88 -5.95 5.16 -10.36
N VAL A 89 -5.85 5.98 -9.30
CA VAL A 89 -6.60 7.25 -9.18
C VAL A 89 -6.19 8.30 -10.22
N VAL A 90 -4.94 8.28 -10.67
CA VAL A 90 -4.47 9.19 -11.71
C VAL A 90 -5.02 8.79 -13.08
N VAL A 91 -5.08 7.48 -13.37
CA VAL A 91 -5.59 6.95 -14.63
C VAL A 91 -7.11 7.06 -14.70
N ALA A 92 -7.80 6.78 -13.60
CA ALA A 92 -9.26 6.88 -13.51
C ALA A 92 -9.76 8.33 -13.57
N GLY A 93 -8.92 9.30 -13.18
CA GLY A 93 -9.24 10.72 -13.15
C GLY A 93 -10.19 11.12 -12.02
N ASN A 94 -10.11 12.38 -11.60
CA ASN A 94 -10.78 12.89 -10.39
C ASN A 94 -12.31 12.68 -10.39
N SER A 95 -12.97 12.78 -11.54
CA SER A 95 -14.42 12.58 -11.66
C SER A 95 -14.81 11.11 -11.45
N GLY A 96 -14.02 10.19 -12.03
CA GLY A 96 -14.21 8.75 -11.83
C GLY A 96 -13.97 8.36 -10.37
N VAL A 97 -12.91 8.88 -9.76
CA VAL A 97 -12.59 8.63 -8.34
C VAL A 97 -13.69 9.16 -7.41
N GLN A 98 -14.23 10.37 -7.64
CA GLN A 98 -15.34 10.90 -6.83
C GLN A 98 -16.60 10.06 -6.95
N THR A 99 -16.94 9.60 -8.17
CA THR A 99 -18.08 8.70 -8.39
C THR A 99 -17.88 7.43 -7.57
N LEU A 100 -16.72 6.77 -7.71
CA LEU A 100 -16.45 5.51 -7.02
C LEU A 100 -16.31 5.68 -5.51
N ARG A 101 -15.86 6.84 -5.03
CA ARG A 101 -15.84 7.16 -3.61
C ARG A 101 -17.25 7.16 -3.03
N ASN A 102 -18.23 7.72 -3.73
CA ASN A 102 -19.62 7.66 -3.29
C ASN A 102 -20.16 6.23 -3.35
N THR A 103 -19.94 5.51 -4.46
CA THR A 103 -20.37 4.11 -4.62
C THR A 103 -19.81 3.20 -3.52
N LEU A 104 -18.51 3.30 -3.22
CA LEU A 104 -17.86 2.51 -2.17
C LEU A 104 -18.30 2.94 -0.77
N GLY A 105 -18.60 4.23 -0.58
CA GLY A 105 -19.19 4.75 0.65
C GLY A 105 -20.54 4.10 0.99
N ASP A 106 -21.42 3.92 -0.01
CA ASP A 106 -22.70 3.23 0.16
C ASP A 106 -22.51 1.76 0.60
N TYR A 107 -21.43 1.11 0.12
CA TYR A 107 -21.04 -0.24 0.51
C TYR A 107 -20.19 -0.31 1.79
N LYS A 108 -19.85 0.84 2.39
CA LYS A 108 -18.93 0.98 3.53
C LYS A 108 -17.57 0.34 3.28
N MET A 109 -17.06 0.49 2.06
CA MET A 109 -15.75 -0.02 1.64
C MET A 109 -14.72 1.11 1.56
N ALA A 110 -13.48 0.80 1.89
CA ALA A 110 -12.34 1.71 1.83
C ALA A 110 -11.62 1.68 0.47
N ILE A 111 -10.97 2.77 0.12
CA ILE A 111 -10.25 2.98 -1.14
C ILE A 111 -8.75 2.88 -0.93
N HIS A 112 -8.13 1.93 -1.61
CA HIS A 112 -6.68 1.89 -1.80
C HIS A 112 -6.29 2.59 -3.10
N ALA A 113 -5.82 3.83 -3.00
CA ALA A 113 -5.43 4.64 -4.15
C ALA A 113 -4.00 4.33 -4.60
N HIS A 114 -3.90 3.71 -5.76
CA HIS A 114 -2.63 3.55 -6.45
C HIS A 114 -2.41 4.71 -7.43
N ARG A 115 -1.17 5.20 -7.53
CA ARG A 115 -0.85 6.45 -8.24
C ARG A 115 -0.20 6.22 -9.61
N ALA A 116 -0.41 5.07 -10.26
CA ALA A 116 0.16 4.78 -11.58
C ALA A 116 0.00 5.97 -12.54
N MET A 117 1.03 6.29 -13.33
CA MET A 117 1.12 7.48 -14.21
C MET A 117 1.55 8.80 -13.52
N HIS A 118 1.56 8.92 -12.18
CA HIS A 118 1.90 10.18 -11.50
C HIS A 118 3.26 10.80 -11.91
N ALA A 119 4.28 9.94 -12.07
CA ALA A 119 5.65 10.34 -12.44
C ALA A 119 5.78 11.07 -13.78
N VAL A 120 4.75 11.04 -14.62
CA VAL A 120 4.68 11.82 -15.86
C VAL A 120 4.68 13.32 -15.58
N PHE A 121 4.09 13.75 -14.45
CA PHE A 121 3.93 15.17 -14.13
C PHE A 121 4.54 15.60 -12.80
N ASP A 122 4.94 14.69 -11.90
CA ASP A 122 5.48 15.06 -10.59
C ASP A 122 6.98 14.81 -10.39
N LYS A 123 7.63 14.15 -11.36
CA LYS A 123 9.06 13.79 -11.25
C LYS A 123 10.00 14.96 -11.53
N ASN A 124 9.61 15.91 -12.37
CA ASN A 124 10.47 17.02 -12.75
C ASN A 124 10.36 18.16 -11.72
N PRO A 125 11.43 18.47 -10.95
CA PRO A 125 11.37 19.49 -9.90
C PRO A 125 11.16 20.91 -10.44
N LYS A 126 11.29 21.13 -11.75
CA LYS A 126 11.15 22.44 -12.39
C LYS A 126 9.82 22.64 -13.12
N HIS A 127 9.02 21.60 -13.32
CA HIS A 127 7.80 21.68 -14.10
C HIS A 127 6.82 20.54 -13.80
N GLY A 128 5.54 20.89 -13.62
CA GLY A 128 4.45 19.94 -13.45
C GLY A 128 3.65 20.17 -12.17
N MET A 129 3.17 19.10 -11.54
CA MET A 129 2.39 19.14 -10.30
C MET A 129 3.00 18.18 -9.28
N THR A 130 3.21 18.63 -8.05
CA THR A 130 3.88 17.80 -7.04
C THR A 130 3.01 16.63 -6.57
N MET A 131 3.64 15.53 -6.14
CA MET A 131 2.94 14.44 -5.47
C MET A 131 2.20 14.93 -4.21
N TYR A 132 2.76 15.95 -3.54
CA TYR A 132 2.12 16.61 -2.41
C TYR A 132 0.73 17.17 -2.76
N MET A 133 0.60 17.84 -3.91
CA MET A 133 -0.69 18.34 -4.40
C MET A 133 -1.67 17.18 -4.66
N LEU A 134 -1.21 16.12 -5.35
CA LEU A 134 -2.04 14.95 -5.63
C LEU A 134 -2.52 14.26 -4.33
N ALA A 135 -1.63 14.09 -3.35
CA ALA A 135 -1.96 13.48 -2.07
C ALA A 135 -3.04 14.28 -1.31
N LYS A 136 -2.92 15.61 -1.27
CA LYS A 136 -3.95 16.49 -0.69
C LYS A 136 -5.28 16.36 -1.43
N LEU A 137 -5.24 16.40 -2.76
CA LEU A 137 -6.44 16.31 -3.59
C LEU A 137 -7.18 14.98 -3.36
N MET A 138 -6.47 13.87 -3.34
CA MET A 138 -7.07 12.56 -3.11
C MET A 138 -7.63 12.43 -1.68
N ARG A 139 -6.95 12.98 -0.67
CA ARG A 139 -7.50 13.05 0.70
C ARG A 139 -8.79 13.89 0.75
N MET A 140 -8.84 15.02 0.03
CA MET A 140 -10.07 15.84 -0.05
C MET A 140 -11.23 15.09 -0.72
N ILE A 141 -10.96 14.33 -1.79
CA ILE A 141 -11.97 13.48 -2.43
C ILE A 141 -12.47 12.41 -1.45
N GLY A 142 -11.59 11.91 -0.58
CA GLY A 142 -11.91 10.95 0.47
C GLY A 142 -11.39 9.55 0.16
N VAL A 143 -10.21 9.43 -0.45
CA VAL A 143 -9.51 8.14 -0.49
C VAL A 143 -8.94 7.82 0.90
N ASP A 144 -8.98 6.55 1.29
CA ASP A 144 -8.58 6.12 2.63
C ASP A 144 -7.07 5.86 2.74
N GLN A 145 -6.45 5.36 1.66
CA GLN A 145 -5.03 5.02 1.60
C GLN A 145 -4.45 5.51 0.27
N ILE A 146 -3.25 6.09 0.26
CA ILE A 146 -2.57 6.48 -1.00
C ILE A 146 -1.07 6.24 -0.96
N HIS A 147 -0.53 5.74 -2.08
CA HIS A 147 0.92 5.59 -2.29
C HIS A 147 1.64 6.92 -2.16
N SER A 148 2.54 7.02 -1.17
CA SER A 148 3.32 8.23 -0.86
C SER A 148 4.80 8.11 -1.25
N GLY A 149 5.27 6.91 -1.60
CA GLY A 149 6.69 6.62 -1.90
C GLY A 149 7.36 5.84 -0.77
N THR A 150 8.63 5.48 -0.95
CA THR A 150 9.40 4.68 0.02
C THR A 150 10.61 5.40 0.60
N ALA A 151 11.19 6.35 -0.12
CA ALA A 151 12.47 7.02 0.16
C ALA A 151 13.72 6.12 0.24
N VAL A 152 13.55 4.82 0.48
CA VAL A 152 14.62 3.80 0.57
C VAL A 152 14.44 2.65 -0.43
N GLY A 153 13.44 2.73 -1.30
CA GLY A 153 13.16 1.74 -2.34
C GLY A 153 13.53 2.20 -3.75
N LYS A 154 13.14 1.41 -4.75
CA LYS A 154 13.55 1.56 -6.16
C LYS A 154 13.01 2.82 -6.89
N LEU A 155 12.05 3.52 -6.29
CA LEU A 155 11.36 4.64 -6.95
C LEU A 155 11.90 5.97 -6.41
N VAL A 156 12.06 6.93 -7.32
CA VAL A 156 12.54 8.28 -6.99
C VAL A 156 11.56 8.97 -6.02
N GLY A 157 12.09 9.52 -4.95
CA GLY A 157 11.38 10.34 -3.97
C GLY A 157 12.31 10.65 -2.81
N SER A 158 12.54 11.92 -2.50
CA SER A 158 13.43 12.27 -1.40
C SER A 158 12.80 11.87 -0.06
N LYS A 159 13.62 11.49 0.93
CA LYS A 159 13.12 11.16 2.28
C LYS A 159 12.23 12.26 2.84
N HIS A 160 12.65 13.48 2.63
CA HIS A 160 12.01 14.68 3.12
C HIS A 160 10.64 14.91 2.46
N GLU A 161 10.55 14.83 1.12
CA GLU A 161 9.27 14.89 0.40
C GLU A 161 8.28 13.82 0.86
N VAL A 162 8.77 12.58 1.04
CA VAL A 162 7.93 11.45 1.50
C VAL A 162 7.39 11.70 2.91
N GLN A 163 8.21 12.25 3.81
CA GLN A 163 7.78 12.60 5.16
C GLN A 163 6.74 13.71 5.16
N ASP A 164 6.90 14.71 4.30
CA ASP A 164 5.95 15.83 4.17
C ASP A 164 4.59 15.36 3.65
N ILE A 165 4.58 14.48 2.64
CA ILE A 165 3.35 13.85 2.13
C ILE A 165 2.67 13.03 3.23
N ALA A 166 3.43 12.19 3.94
CA ALA A 166 2.90 11.38 5.03
C ALA A 166 2.36 12.23 6.20
N TYR A 167 3.01 13.36 6.50
CA TYR A 167 2.55 14.31 7.50
C TYR A 167 1.23 14.98 7.07
N ALA A 168 1.13 15.41 5.81
CA ALA A 168 -0.09 16.05 5.30
C ALA A 168 -1.27 15.10 5.09
N LEU A 169 -1.02 13.80 4.90
CA LEU A 169 -2.08 12.79 4.85
C LEU A 169 -2.67 12.49 6.23
N ARG A 170 -1.84 12.50 7.29
CA ARG A 170 -2.25 12.10 8.64
C ARG A 170 -2.75 13.25 9.51
N SER A 171 -2.18 14.44 9.35
CA SER A 171 -2.41 15.52 10.30
C SER A 171 -3.77 16.18 10.11
N HIS A 172 -4.46 16.51 11.21
CA HIS A 172 -5.64 17.38 11.17
C HIS A 172 -5.27 18.84 10.91
N HIS A 173 -4.07 19.24 11.34
CA HIS A 173 -3.53 20.57 11.14
C HIS A 173 -2.07 20.45 10.68
N VAL A 174 -1.81 20.88 9.45
CA VAL A 174 -0.47 20.96 8.90
C VAL A 174 0.11 22.31 9.33
N MET A 175 1.08 22.26 10.23
CA MET A 175 1.67 23.43 10.87
C MET A 175 2.95 23.91 10.19
N ARG A 176 3.21 25.22 10.31
CA ARG A 176 4.54 25.81 10.09
C ARG A 176 5.39 25.60 11.33
N LYS A 177 6.66 25.24 11.13
CA LYS A 177 7.66 25.23 12.21
C LYS A 177 8.62 26.42 12.10
N ASN A 178 9.06 26.84 10.90
CA ASN A 178 9.72 28.15 10.65
C ASN A 178 9.88 28.52 9.15
N LYS A 179 10.33 29.76 8.87
CA LYS A 179 10.56 30.32 7.51
C LYS A 179 11.63 29.58 6.69
N ILE A 180 12.61 28.95 7.34
CA ILE A 180 13.69 28.18 6.69
C ILE A 180 13.13 26.84 6.16
N GLU A 181 12.13 26.29 6.83
CA GLU A 181 11.42 25.10 6.37
C GLU A 181 10.41 25.41 5.26
N GLU A 182 9.89 26.63 5.15
CA GLU A 182 9.04 27.02 4.01
C GLU A 182 9.77 26.89 2.66
N GLU A 183 11.02 27.37 2.59
CA GLU A 183 11.85 27.30 1.39
C GLU A 183 12.30 25.87 1.07
N LYS A 184 12.44 25.02 2.10
CA LYS A 184 12.87 23.62 1.95
C LYS A 184 11.73 22.65 1.67
N HIS A 185 10.54 22.88 2.21
CA HIS A 185 9.42 21.91 2.23
C HIS A 185 8.25 22.28 1.32
N HIS A 186 8.17 23.53 0.82
CA HIS A 186 7.04 23.98 0.00
C HIS A 186 5.65 23.74 0.65
N LEU A 187 5.59 23.58 1.98
CA LEU A 187 4.37 23.33 2.73
C LEU A 187 3.74 24.66 3.18
N LEU A 188 2.51 24.91 2.75
CA LEU A 188 1.66 25.96 3.31
C LEU A 188 0.80 25.41 4.45
N PRO A 189 0.49 26.20 5.50
CA PRO A 189 -0.44 25.82 6.55
C PRO A 189 -1.77 25.32 5.97
N GLN A 190 -2.30 24.23 6.53
CA GLN A 190 -3.57 23.64 6.09
C GLN A 190 -4.35 23.09 7.28
N GLU A 191 -5.59 23.55 7.44
CA GLU A 191 -6.58 22.95 8.31
C GLU A 191 -7.47 21.99 7.52
N TRP A 192 -7.62 20.78 8.03
CA TRP A 192 -8.47 19.75 7.42
C TRP A 192 -9.88 19.72 8.01
N HIS A 193 -10.11 20.43 9.12
CA HIS A 193 -11.39 20.46 9.84
C HIS A 193 -11.96 19.04 10.03
N HIS A 194 -13.10 18.74 9.40
CA HIS A 194 -13.80 17.47 9.49
C HIS A 194 -13.28 16.38 8.54
N ILE A 195 -12.33 16.70 7.66
CA ILE A 195 -11.73 15.74 6.73
C ILE A 195 -10.81 14.81 7.52
N LYS A 196 -11.15 13.52 7.51
CA LYS A 196 -10.39 12.48 8.20
C LYS A 196 -8.95 12.36 7.66
N PRO A 197 -8.02 11.84 8.46
CA PRO A 197 -6.72 11.39 7.98
C PRO A 197 -6.87 10.33 6.87
N ALA A 198 -5.86 10.26 6.01
CA ALA A 198 -5.65 9.17 5.07
C ALA A 198 -4.32 8.47 5.39
N PHE A 199 -4.25 7.17 5.14
CA PHE A 199 -3.04 6.39 5.37
C PHE A 199 -2.01 6.61 4.26
N PRO A 200 -0.77 7.02 4.59
CA PRO A 200 0.32 6.97 3.66
C PRO A 200 0.69 5.50 3.38
N VAL A 201 0.87 5.17 2.11
CA VAL A 201 1.29 3.82 1.68
C VAL A 201 2.72 3.86 1.18
N THR A 202 3.57 3.00 1.77
CA THR A 202 4.95 2.78 1.33
C THR A 202 5.05 1.47 0.56
N SER A 203 5.57 1.54 -0.68
CA SER A 203 5.66 0.41 -1.61
C SER A 203 6.77 0.60 -2.64
N GLY A 204 7.35 -0.53 -3.10
CA GLY A 204 8.27 -0.57 -4.23
C GLY A 204 9.74 -0.78 -3.82
N GLY A 205 10.26 -1.99 -4.07
CA GLY A 205 11.64 -2.34 -3.73
C GLY A 205 11.89 -2.53 -2.23
N VAL A 206 10.85 -2.95 -1.49
CA VAL A 206 10.94 -3.19 -0.04
C VAL A 206 11.14 -4.68 0.23
N HIS A 207 11.95 -5.00 1.24
CA HIS A 207 12.16 -6.33 1.83
C HIS A 207 12.39 -6.18 3.35
N PRO A 208 12.39 -7.28 4.14
CA PRO A 208 12.44 -7.21 5.61
C PRO A 208 13.57 -6.33 6.19
N GLY A 209 14.75 -6.35 5.57
CA GLY A 209 15.90 -5.54 5.98
C GLY A 209 15.73 -4.02 5.92
N LEU A 210 14.71 -3.51 5.22
CA LEU A 210 14.41 -2.08 5.11
C LEU A 210 13.27 -1.62 6.05
N ILE A 211 12.61 -2.54 6.74
CA ILE A 211 11.47 -2.23 7.62
C ILE A 211 11.83 -1.23 8.74
N PRO A 212 12.99 -1.31 9.42
CA PRO A 212 13.37 -0.30 10.41
C PRO A 212 13.44 1.13 9.83
N ASP A 213 14.00 1.28 8.62
CA ASP A 213 14.07 2.57 7.94
C ASP A 213 12.67 3.11 7.59
N LEU A 214 11.78 2.22 7.14
CA LEU A 214 10.41 2.58 6.81
C LEU A 214 9.62 3.01 8.05
N LEU A 215 9.70 2.27 9.15
CA LEU A 215 9.05 2.64 10.41
C LEU A 215 9.61 3.94 10.98
N LYS A 216 10.90 4.23 10.77
CA LYS A 216 11.49 5.54 11.13
C LYS A 216 10.96 6.70 10.27
N ILE A 217 10.62 6.44 9.01
CA ILE A 217 10.10 7.47 8.08
C ILE A 217 8.62 7.72 8.32
N PHE A 218 7.84 6.64 8.40
CA PHE A 218 6.39 6.68 8.40
C PHE A 218 5.79 6.57 9.79
N GLY A 219 6.44 5.91 10.74
CA GLY A 219 5.81 5.49 11.99
C GLY A 219 4.76 4.40 11.77
N ASP A 220 4.00 4.09 12.81
CA ASP A 220 3.05 2.96 12.82
C ASP A 220 1.77 3.24 12.02
N GLU A 221 1.43 4.52 11.83
CA GLU A 221 0.24 4.93 11.08
C GLU A 221 0.50 4.94 9.56
N CYS A 222 0.86 3.79 8.99
CA CYS A 222 1.06 3.63 7.55
C CYS A 222 0.59 2.26 7.05
N VAL A 223 0.42 2.14 5.73
CA VAL A 223 0.29 0.84 5.05
C VAL A 223 1.64 0.51 4.41
N MET A 224 2.21 -0.63 4.80
CA MET A 224 3.48 -1.11 4.24
C MET A 224 3.23 -2.27 3.27
N LEU A 225 3.62 -2.09 2.01
CA LEU A 225 3.51 -3.11 0.98
C LEU A 225 4.88 -3.69 0.65
N VAL A 226 5.04 -4.98 0.92
CA VAL A 226 6.24 -5.75 0.63
C VAL A 226 5.88 -6.84 -0.38
N SER A 227 6.38 -6.73 -1.61
CA SER A 227 6.06 -7.68 -2.70
C SER A 227 7.26 -8.56 -3.05
N GLY A 228 8.17 -8.11 -3.91
CA GLY A 228 9.36 -8.88 -4.28
C GLY A 228 10.21 -9.34 -3.07
N GLY A 229 10.22 -8.56 -1.99
CA GLY A 229 10.88 -8.91 -0.73
C GLY A 229 10.23 -10.04 0.07
N ILE A 230 8.98 -10.43 -0.22
CA ILE A 230 8.35 -11.63 0.36
C ILE A 230 8.34 -12.79 -0.64
N HIS A 231 7.95 -12.55 -1.89
CA HIS A 231 7.85 -13.61 -2.90
C HIS A 231 9.23 -14.17 -3.29
N GLY A 232 10.26 -13.32 -3.23
CA GLY A 232 11.64 -13.70 -3.50
C GLY A 232 12.32 -14.43 -2.35
N HIS A 233 11.66 -14.69 -1.22
CA HIS A 233 12.30 -15.35 -0.08
C HIS A 233 12.74 -16.79 -0.46
N PRO A 234 13.90 -17.29 -0.01
CA PRO A 234 14.42 -18.62 -0.39
C PRO A 234 13.45 -19.79 -0.15
N ARG A 235 12.58 -19.68 0.85
CA ARG A 235 11.52 -20.65 1.19
C ARG A 235 10.12 -20.27 0.68
N GLY A 236 10.02 -19.34 -0.25
CA GLY A 236 8.76 -18.90 -0.85
C GLY A 236 7.96 -17.90 -0.03
N THR A 237 6.80 -17.51 -0.57
CA THR A 237 5.99 -16.37 -0.12
C THR A 237 5.65 -16.39 1.36
N ARG A 238 5.16 -17.52 1.91
CA ARG A 238 4.76 -17.59 3.32
C ARG A 238 5.92 -17.26 4.26
N ALA A 239 7.09 -17.85 4.01
CA ALA A 239 8.28 -17.57 4.80
C ALA A 239 8.73 -16.11 4.64
N GLY A 240 8.64 -15.54 3.44
CA GLY A 240 8.94 -14.12 3.23
C GLY A 240 7.98 -13.18 3.97
N ALA A 241 6.69 -13.50 3.99
CA ALA A 241 5.69 -12.76 4.75
C ALA A 241 5.96 -12.83 6.27
N MET A 242 6.28 -14.04 6.78
CA MET A 242 6.69 -14.21 8.19
C MET A 242 7.95 -13.40 8.51
N ALA A 243 8.95 -13.41 7.63
CA ALA A 243 10.17 -12.61 7.79
C ALA A 243 9.88 -11.11 7.90
N ALA A 244 8.96 -10.59 7.08
CA ALA A 244 8.55 -9.19 7.14
C ALA A 244 7.80 -8.87 8.45
N ARG A 245 6.92 -9.76 8.92
CA ARG A 245 6.26 -9.62 10.23
C ARG A 245 7.26 -9.63 11.38
N GLN A 246 8.17 -10.60 11.41
CA GLN A 246 9.26 -10.68 12.40
C GLN A 246 10.15 -9.44 12.41
N ALA A 247 10.39 -8.82 11.26
CA ALA A 247 11.15 -7.56 11.19
C ALA A 247 10.36 -6.35 11.73
N ILE A 248 9.03 -6.33 11.64
CA ILE A 248 8.20 -5.32 12.31
C ILE A 248 8.26 -5.54 13.83
N ASP A 249 8.05 -6.79 14.26
CA ASP A 249 8.02 -7.16 15.67
C ASP A 249 9.38 -6.82 16.35
N ALA A 250 10.50 -7.12 15.70
CA ALA A 250 11.84 -6.74 16.17
C ALA A 250 11.96 -5.23 16.47
N VAL A 251 11.45 -4.37 15.58
CA VAL A 251 11.50 -2.92 15.76
C VAL A 251 10.63 -2.48 16.94
N HIS A 252 9.44 -3.07 17.11
CA HIS A 252 8.54 -2.76 18.22
C HIS A 252 9.03 -3.28 19.56
N GLU A 253 9.78 -4.38 19.57
CA GLU A 253 10.47 -4.93 20.75
C GLU A 253 11.76 -4.17 21.09
N GLY A 254 12.21 -3.26 20.22
CA GLY A 254 13.44 -2.49 20.41
C GLY A 254 14.72 -3.29 20.11
N GLU A 255 14.60 -4.41 19.41
CA GLU A 255 15.71 -5.26 18.96
C GLU A 255 16.24 -4.84 17.59
N THR A 256 17.52 -5.13 17.31
CA THR A 256 18.02 -5.09 15.93
C THR A 256 17.52 -6.32 15.16
N LEU A 257 17.45 -6.21 13.84
CA LEU A 257 17.03 -7.34 13.00
C LEU A 257 17.94 -8.57 13.19
N GLU A 258 19.24 -8.36 13.41
CA GLU A 258 20.22 -9.43 13.63
C GLU A 258 20.02 -10.13 14.98
N GLN A 259 19.60 -9.39 16.01
CA GLN A 259 19.28 -9.97 17.31
C GLN A 259 18.06 -10.87 17.17
N HIS A 260 16.99 -10.36 16.57
CA HIS A 260 15.74 -11.08 16.39
C HIS A 260 15.90 -12.30 15.44
N ALA A 261 16.75 -12.18 14.41
CA ALA A 261 17.08 -13.24 13.46
C ALA A 261 17.82 -14.45 14.07
N LYS A 262 18.38 -14.32 15.27
CA LYS A 262 18.98 -15.49 15.98
C LYS A 262 17.94 -16.56 16.26
N TYR A 263 16.72 -16.14 16.58
CA TYR A 263 15.61 -17.02 16.95
C TYR A 263 14.59 -17.18 15.83
N ASN A 264 14.60 -16.27 14.84
CA ASN A 264 13.64 -16.25 13.74
C ASN A 264 14.31 -16.63 12.42
N ARG A 265 14.09 -17.87 11.98
CA ARG A 265 14.76 -18.45 10.80
C ARG A 265 14.38 -17.73 9.51
N GLU A 266 13.11 -17.38 9.33
CA GLU A 266 12.60 -16.68 8.14
C GLU A 266 13.28 -15.31 8.00
N LEU A 267 13.31 -14.52 9.08
CA LEU A 267 14.03 -13.25 9.09
C LEU A 267 15.52 -13.43 8.78
N ARG A 268 16.20 -14.41 9.39
CA ARG A 268 17.62 -14.68 9.10
C ARG A 268 17.88 -14.94 7.62
N GLU A 269 17.10 -15.84 7.01
CA GLU A 269 17.26 -16.17 5.59
C GLU A 269 16.93 -14.99 4.66
N ALA A 270 16.01 -14.11 5.05
CA ALA A 270 15.75 -12.86 4.32
C ALA A 270 16.96 -11.90 4.40
N LEU A 271 17.59 -11.78 5.58
CA LEU A 271 18.79 -10.97 5.78
C LEU A 271 20.02 -11.56 5.08
N ASP A 272 20.17 -12.87 5.04
CA ASP A 272 21.25 -13.52 4.28
C ASP A 272 21.15 -13.21 2.78
N LYS A 273 19.92 -13.11 2.26
CA LYS A 273 19.67 -12.82 0.85
C LYS A 273 19.86 -11.35 0.49
N TRP A 274 19.30 -10.44 1.29
CA TRP A 274 19.21 -9.02 0.93
C TRP A 274 19.94 -8.09 1.89
N SER A 275 20.28 -8.55 3.08
CA SER A 275 20.84 -7.72 4.16
C SER A 275 20.03 -6.42 4.30
N HIS A 276 20.66 -5.27 4.12
CA HIS A 276 20.03 -3.94 4.06
C HIS A 276 20.19 -3.27 2.69
N LEU A 277 20.29 -4.08 1.62
CA LEU A 277 20.42 -3.57 0.26
C LEU A 277 19.28 -2.60 -0.06
N ARG A 278 19.60 -1.46 -0.66
CA ARG A 278 18.59 -0.54 -1.20
C ARG A 278 18.51 -0.75 -2.70
N PRO A 279 17.41 -1.34 -3.23
CA PRO A 279 17.26 -1.52 -4.68
C PRO A 279 17.26 -0.15 -5.37
N VAL A 280 17.98 -0.06 -6.49
CA VAL A 280 18.10 1.14 -7.34
C VAL A 280 17.31 0.94 -8.63
#